data_AF-A0A5J9T023-F1
#
_entry.id   AF-A0A5J9T023-F1
#
_cell.length_a   1.000
_cell.length_b   1.000
_cell.length_c   1.000
_cell.angle_alpha   90.00
_cell.angle_beta   90.00
_cell.angle_gamma   90.00
#
_symmetry.space_group_name_H-M   'P 1'
#
loop_
_entity.id
_entity.type
_entity.pdbx_description
1 polymer ?
#
loop_
_entity_poly.entity_id
_entity_poly.type
_entity_poly.pdbx_seq_one_letter_code
_entity_poly.pdbx_strand_id
1 'polypeptide(L)'
;MARSTKPLCCATVLLLLAVVIGVLASTARADLVISKAERRVDLTSHIVRVLASLRTLTIRLPGGRVESYTRQPNAKLVDSELKYGPSTDLPPFSYSPVIVHFENNNPFAVAREVVREIEISHWGNVQITEHYNIVHGGARLKGEFSRIDYQSRPYIRGVSSFRHLIARLPPRAHSIYYRDEIGNISTSHLWGDSKKTQLEIEPRFPLFGGWQTTFTIGYGLPLQDFVFTANGKRFLNITFGSPMEEVLIEKFTVKVVLPEGSKDIEVSVPFPTKQSQEVKYSHLDIVGRPVVVLEKLDVIPEHNLYFQVYYSFNNISLLREPMMLITGFFLMFVACIVYMRTDMSISKNSSSHLAKLQWDEVQATVQKIQGIFEQYLAVHDKLEASLRDLSRTGDIQTCKAARKAADAQFKELSKELKSLLTSLQSSPQSYQIWPKVCRRLDCKGEREMQEKLMTRHSTVVDSFEKKLRGQDVENRIAQQQQKIAALRQEIESLLEYISEI
;
A
#
# COMPACT_ATOMS: atom_id res chain seq x y z
N MET A 1 -63.07 46.11 -45.70
CA MET A 1 -63.01 44.72 -46.19
C MET A 1 -61.76 44.05 -45.64
N ALA A 2 -61.95 43.06 -44.77
CA ALA A 2 -60.91 42.42 -43.97
C ALA A 2 -60.00 41.50 -44.80
N ARG A 3 -58.68 41.58 -44.58
CA ARG A 3 -57.70 40.62 -45.11
C ARG A 3 -57.67 39.38 -44.22
N SER A 4 -58.10 38.25 -44.79
CA SER A 4 -57.99 36.92 -44.20
C SER A 4 -56.56 36.40 -44.36
N THR A 5 -55.81 36.32 -43.26
CA THR A 5 -54.51 35.64 -43.16
C THR A 5 -54.73 34.14 -42.93
N LYS A 6 -54.29 33.30 -43.87
CA LYS A 6 -54.45 31.84 -43.84
C LYS A 6 -53.48 31.18 -42.82
N PRO A 7 -53.92 30.17 -42.05
CA PRO A 7 -53.08 29.45 -41.09
C PRO A 7 -52.35 28.28 -41.77
N LEU A 8 -51.33 28.54 -42.59
CA LEU A 8 -50.56 27.47 -43.24
C LEU A 8 -49.31 27.03 -42.45
N CYS A 9 -48.92 27.79 -41.42
CA CYS A 9 -47.63 27.58 -40.73
C CYS A 9 -47.69 26.55 -39.59
N CYS A 10 -48.88 26.33 -38.99
CA CYS A 10 -49.00 25.45 -37.82
C CYS A 10 -48.99 23.97 -38.21
N ALA A 11 -49.59 23.61 -39.35
CA ALA A 11 -49.65 22.24 -39.83
C ALA A 11 -48.28 21.72 -40.30
N THR A 12 -47.47 22.57 -40.94
CA THR A 12 -46.11 22.21 -41.38
C THR A 12 -45.15 22.04 -40.21
N VAL A 13 -45.30 22.86 -39.16
CA VAL A 13 -44.49 22.73 -37.93
C VAL A 13 -44.88 21.47 -37.17
N LEU A 14 -46.18 21.13 -37.07
CA LEU A 14 -46.62 19.88 -36.45
C LEU A 14 -46.14 18.65 -37.21
N LEU A 15 -46.14 18.70 -38.55
CA LEU A 15 -45.65 17.59 -39.39
C LEU A 15 -44.14 17.40 -39.22
N LEU A 16 -43.37 18.48 -39.19
CA LEU A 16 -41.93 18.45 -38.91
C LEU A 16 -41.63 17.94 -37.51
N LEU A 17 -42.39 18.36 -36.50
CA LEU A 17 -42.25 17.87 -35.13
C LEU A 17 -42.59 16.38 -35.03
N ALA A 18 -43.64 15.92 -35.72
CA ALA A 18 -44.03 14.51 -35.77
C ALA A 18 -42.98 13.65 -36.49
N VAL A 19 -42.36 14.16 -37.56
CA VAL A 19 -41.26 13.48 -38.25
C VAL A 19 -40.01 13.41 -37.35
N VAL A 20 -39.69 14.49 -36.63
CA VAL A 20 -38.55 14.50 -35.69
C VAL A 20 -38.79 13.56 -34.50
N ILE A 21 -40.01 13.50 -33.95
CA ILE A 21 -40.38 12.55 -32.90
C ILE A 21 -40.37 11.11 -33.45
N GLY A 22 -40.79 10.89 -34.69
CA GLY A 22 -40.71 9.58 -35.36
C GLY A 22 -39.28 9.09 -35.57
N VAL A 23 -38.35 10.00 -35.91
CA VAL A 23 -36.92 9.70 -36.08
C VAL A 23 -36.22 9.48 -34.73
N LEU A 24 -36.63 10.19 -33.68
CA LEU A 24 -36.12 9.96 -32.31
C LEU A 24 -36.68 8.68 -31.69
N ALA A 25 -37.89 8.26 -32.04
CA ALA A 25 -38.49 7.00 -31.62
C ALA A 25 -37.96 5.79 -32.41
N SER A 26 -37.33 6.00 -33.57
CA SER A 26 -36.71 4.93 -34.37
C SER A 26 -35.31 4.56 -33.89
N THR A 27 -35.04 4.62 -32.59
CA THR A 27 -34.01 3.74 -32.02
C THR A 27 -34.52 2.31 -32.20
N ALA A 28 -34.25 1.74 -33.37
CA ALA A 28 -34.34 0.33 -33.60
C ALA A 28 -33.33 -0.32 -32.64
N ARG A 29 -33.79 -0.61 -31.43
CA ARG A 29 -33.19 -1.67 -30.62
C ARG A 29 -33.25 -2.90 -31.51
N ALA A 30 -32.10 -3.35 -31.97
CA ALA A 30 -31.96 -4.65 -32.57
C ALA A 30 -32.16 -5.67 -31.45
N ASP A 31 -33.42 -5.84 -31.01
CA ASP A 31 -33.78 -6.98 -30.19
C ASP A 31 -33.59 -8.21 -31.07
N LEU A 32 -32.56 -8.97 -30.75
CA LEU A 32 -32.22 -10.23 -31.38
C LEU A 32 -33.29 -11.25 -30.95
N VAL A 33 -34.44 -11.21 -31.64
CA VAL A 33 -35.53 -12.15 -31.39
C VAL A 33 -35.20 -13.47 -32.08
N ILE A 34 -34.68 -14.41 -31.31
CA ILE A 34 -34.48 -15.80 -31.74
C ILE A 34 -35.86 -16.45 -31.87
N SER A 35 -36.32 -16.68 -33.10
CA SER A 35 -37.55 -17.41 -33.37
C SER A 35 -37.41 -18.87 -32.95
N LYS A 36 -38.38 -19.35 -32.16
CA LYS A 36 -38.39 -20.64 -31.47
C LYS A 36 -38.79 -21.78 -32.42
N ALA A 37 -37.87 -22.22 -33.28
CA ALA A 37 -37.94 -23.49 -34.03
C ALA A 37 -36.47 -23.88 -34.31
N GLU A 38 -35.93 -25.04 -33.95
CA GLU A 38 -36.45 -26.39 -34.14
C GLU A 38 -35.72 -27.36 -33.18
N ARG A 39 -36.35 -28.49 -32.82
CA ARG A 39 -35.72 -29.55 -32.02
C ARG A 39 -34.83 -30.40 -32.92
N ARG A 40 -33.61 -29.95 -33.18
CA ARG A 40 -32.39 -30.73 -33.49
C ARG A 40 -31.35 -29.74 -34.02
N VAL A 41 -30.10 -30.03 -33.73
CA VAL A 41 -28.87 -29.29 -34.04
C VAL A 41 -28.54 -28.14 -33.07
N ASP A 42 -27.41 -28.31 -32.37
CA ASP A 42 -26.74 -27.35 -31.48
C ASP A 42 -26.14 -26.17 -32.27
N LEU A 43 -26.91 -25.55 -33.16
CA LEU A 43 -26.45 -24.41 -33.98
C LEU A 43 -27.05 -23.12 -33.45
N THR A 44 -26.19 -22.14 -33.18
CA THR A 44 -26.67 -20.79 -32.94
C THR A 44 -26.95 -20.14 -34.31
N SER A 45 -28.23 -20.15 -34.69
CA SER A 45 -28.71 -19.51 -35.92
C SER A 45 -28.76 -18.00 -35.72
N HIS A 46 -28.06 -17.26 -36.58
CA HIS A 46 -28.06 -15.80 -36.56
C HIS A 46 -28.77 -15.25 -37.79
N ILE A 47 -29.67 -14.29 -37.57
CA ILE A 47 -30.38 -13.56 -38.62
C ILE A 47 -29.81 -12.14 -38.65
N VAL A 48 -29.02 -11.82 -39.67
CA VAL A 48 -28.52 -10.46 -39.87
C VAL A 48 -29.43 -9.75 -40.88
N ARG A 49 -29.94 -8.57 -40.52
CA ARG A 49 -30.70 -7.68 -41.42
C ARG A 49 -29.80 -6.53 -41.86
N VAL A 50 -29.46 -6.48 -43.14
CA VAL A 50 -28.72 -5.36 -43.72
C VAL A 50 -29.66 -4.49 -44.54
N LEU A 51 -29.66 -3.19 -44.30
CA LEU A 51 -30.32 -2.17 -45.11
C LEU A 51 -29.21 -1.47 -45.93
N ALA A 52 -29.12 -1.77 -47.22
CA ALA A 52 -28.05 -1.24 -48.07
C ALA A 52 -28.62 -0.49 -49.29
N SER A 53 -28.14 0.74 -49.51
CA SER A 53 -28.21 1.46 -50.78
C SER A 53 -26.85 1.36 -51.48
N LEU A 54 -26.40 0.15 -51.77
CA LEU A 54 -25.09 -0.12 -52.35
C LEU A 54 -25.26 -0.78 -53.71
N ARG A 55 -24.46 -0.32 -54.69
CA ARG A 55 -24.39 -0.96 -56.01
C ARG A 55 -23.87 -2.39 -55.88
N THR A 56 -22.95 -2.67 -54.95
CA THR A 56 -22.42 -4.01 -54.66
C THR A 56 -22.32 -4.21 -53.16
N LEU A 57 -22.80 -5.34 -52.64
CA LEU A 57 -22.70 -5.72 -51.23
C LEU A 57 -22.00 -7.08 -51.12
N THR A 58 -20.93 -7.14 -50.34
CA THR A 58 -20.22 -8.39 -50.03
C THR A 58 -20.33 -8.63 -48.54
N ILE A 59 -20.90 -9.77 -48.15
CA ILE A 59 -21.02 -10.21 -46.76
C ILE A 59 -20.03 -11.34 -46.54
N ARG A 60 -19.11 -11.17 -45.60
CA ARG A 60 -18.19 -12.22 -45.14
C ARG A 60 -18.79 -12.93 -43.94
N LEU A 61 -18.89 -14.24 -44.03
CA LEU A 61 -19.41 -15.09 -42.96
C LEU A 61 -18.22 -15.75 -42.23
N PRO A 62 -18.33 -16.04 -40.92
CA PRO A 62 -17.26 -16.64 -40.11
C PRO A 62 -16.93 -18.11 -40.46
N GLY A 63 -17.38 -18.60 -41.62
CA GLY A 63 -17.38 -20.00 -42.02
C GLY A 63 -18.69 -20.71 -41.66
N GLY A 64 -18.78 -22.00 -41.98
CA GLY A 64 -19.92 -22.84 -41.63
C GLY A 64 -21.01 -22.93 -42.71
N ARG A 65 -22.07 -23.69 -42.40
CA ARG A 65 -23.17 -23.94 -43.33
C ARG A 65 -24.10 -22.72 -43.40
N VAL A 66 -24.38 -22.24 -44.62
CA VAL A 66 -25.44 -21.26 -44.87
C VAL A 66 -26.75 -22.02 -45.05
N GLU A 67 -27.74 -21.75 -44.19
CA GLU A 67 -29.05 -22.41 -44.24
C GLU A 67 -30.00 -21.69 -45.19
N SER A 68 -30.11 -20.37 -45.05
CA SER A 68 -30.93 -19.55 -45.92
C SER A 68 -30.32 -18.16 -46.13
N TYR A 69 -30.56 -17.59 -47.30
CA TYR A 69 -30.21 -16.21 -47.59
C TYR A 69 -31.24 -15.63 -48.55
N THR A 70 -31.37 -14.30 -48.54
CA THR A 70 -32.30 -13.59 -49.41
C THR A 70 -31.87 -13.77 -50.86
N ARG A 71 -32.67 -14.48 -51.65
CA ARG A 71 -32.35 -14.79 -53.05
C ARG A 71 -32.71 -13.59 -53.92
N GLN A 72 -31.69 -12.88 -54.36
CA GLN A 72 -31.80 -11.89 -55.44
C GLN A 72 -31.17 -12.49 -56.71
N PRO A 73 -31.62 -12.12 -57.92
CA PRO A 73 -31.10 -12.68 -59.17
C PRO A 73 -29.57 -12.52 -59.32
N ASN A 74 -28.99 -11.51 -58.67
CA ASN A 74 -27.57 -11.20 -58.71
C ASN A 74 -26.82 -11.66 -57.44
N ALA A 75 -27.40 -12.57 -56.65
CA ALA A 75 -26.77 -13.10 -55.44
C ALA A 75 -25.90 -14.33 -55.79
N LYS A 76 -24.62 -14.29 -55.42
CA LYS A 76 -23.68 -15.42 -55.56
C LYS A 76 -23.06 -15.73 -54.22
N LEU A 77 -23.22 -16.97 -53.77
CA LEU A 77 -22.46 -17.50 -52.64
C LEU A 77 -21.17 -18.13 -53.21
N VAL A 78 -20.03 -17.56 -52.84
CA VAL A 78 -18.70 -18.09 -53.18
C VAL A 78 -18.01 -18.39 -51.87
N ASP A 79 -17.81 -19.67 -51.58
CA ASP A 79 -17.26 -20.17 -50.32
C ASP A 79 -18.03 -19.63 -49.08
N SER A 80 -17.43 -18.70 -48.34
CA SER A 80 -18.01 -18.01 -47.17
C SER A 80 -18.29 -16.53 -47.43
N GLU A 81 -18.27 -16.09 -48.69
CA GLU A 81 -18.63 -14.74 -49.12
C GLU A 81 -19.94 -14.75 -49.92
N LEU A 82 -20.92 -13.98 -49.45
CA LEU A 82 -22.17 -13.76 -50.15
C LEU A 82 -22.13 -12.40 -50.85
N LYS A 83 -22.15 -12.43 -52.19
CA LYS A 83 -22.04 -11.24 -53.05
C LYS A 83 -23.38 -10.93 -53.67
N TYR A 84 -23.85 -9.70 -53.50
CA TYR A 84 -25.04 -9.13 -54.10
C TYR A 84 -24.65 -8.02 -55.06
N GLY A 85 -25.13 -8.11 -56.30
CA GLY A 85 -24.95 -7.07 -57.32
C GLY A 85 -23.64 -7.17 -58.12
N PRO A 86 -23.46 -6.34 -59.16
CA PRO A 86 -23.91 -4.95 -59.21
C PRO A 86 -25.40 -4.73 -59.52
N SER A 87 -26.03 -3.80 -58.80
CA SER A 87 -27.39 -3.32 -59.06
C SER A 87 -27.35 -2.05 -59.92
N THR A 88 -27.86 -2.13 -61.14
CA THR A 88 -27.99 -0.99 -62.07
C THR A 88 -29.36 -0.37 -61.85
N ASP A 89 -29.40 0.92 -61.49
CA ASP A 89 -30.60 1.76 -61.36
C ASP A 89 -31.52 1.49 -60.15
N LEU A 90 -31.02 1.84 -58.95
CA LEU A 90 -31.85 1.95 -57.74
C LEU A 90 -32.35 3.40 -57.55
N PRO A 91 -33.64 3.62 -57.21
CA PRO A 91 -34.13 4.96 -56.88
C PRO A 91 -33.48 5.48 -55.58
N PRO A 92 -33.34 6.81 -55.40
CA PRO A 92 -32.80 7.40 -54.17
C PRO A 92 -33.58 6.92 -52.94
N PHE A 93 -32.87 6.58 -51.85
CA PHE A 93 -33.45 6.05 -50.61
C PHE A 93 -34.21 4.71 -50.76
N SER A 94 -33.83 3.87 -51.71
CA SER A 94 -34.33 2.48 -51.76
C SER A 94 -33.70 1.62 -50.66
N TYR A 95 -34.52 0.89 -49.91
CA TYR A 95 -34.08 -0.06 -48.90
C TYR A 95 -34.61 -1.46 -49.21
N SER A 96 -33.72 -2.44 -49.32
CA SER A 96 -34.09 -3.86 -49.38
C SER A 96 -33.47 -4.59 -48.20
N PRO A 97 -34.25 -5.26 -47.33
CA PRO A 97 -33.69 -6.05 -46.25
C PRO A 97 -33.02 -7.30 -46.82
N VAL A 98 -31.74 -7.47 -46.54
CA VAL A 98 -31.03 -8.73 -46.79
C VAL A 98 -30.98 -9.50 -45.48
N ILE A 99 -31.61 -10.67 -45.49
CA ILE A 99 -31.59 -11.66 -44.41
C ILE A 99 -30.65 -12.80 -44.80
N VAL A 100 -29.70 -13.11 -43.94
CA VAL A 100 -28.80 -14.26 -44.04
C VAL A 100 -28.89 -15.05 -42.75
N HIS A 101 -29.01 -16.37 -42.89
CA HIS A 101 -29.05 -17.35 -41.81
C HIS A 101 -27.91 -18.34 -42.03
N PHE A 102 -26.96 -18.30 -41.12
CA PHE A 102 -25.76 -19.11 -41.13
C PHE A 102 -25.47 -19.66 -39.74
N GLU A 103 -24.70 -20.73 -39.71
CA GLU A 103 -24.12 -21.29 -38.51
C GLU A 103 -22.99 -20.40 -37.98
N ASN A 104 -23.05 -20.04 -36.70
CA ASN A 104 -21.95 -19.40 -36.00
C ASN A 104 -21.73 -20.11 -34.67
N ASN A 105 -20.53 -20.62 -34.42
CA ASN A 105 -20.21 -21.28 -33.15
C ASN A 105 -19.22 -20.47 -32.32
N ASN A 106 -18.92 -19.24 -32.72
CA ASN A 106 -18.05 -18.37 -31.93
C ASN A 106 -18.71 -18.04 -30.59
N PRO A 107 -17.94 -18.03 -29.49
CA PRO A 107 -18.46 -17.61 -28.20
C PRO A 107 -18.77 -16.11 -28.19
N PHE A 108 -19.93 -15.75 -27.64
CA PHE A 108 -20.35 -14.37 -27.51
C PHE A 108 -20.26 -13.93 -26.06
N ALA A 109 -19.13 -13.37 -25.67
CA ALA A 109 -18.94 -12.80 -24.35
C ALA A 109 -19.47 -11.36 -24.32
N VAL A 110 -20.53 -11.14 -23.51
CA VAL A 110 -21.11 -9.82 -23.30
C VAL A 110 -20.99 -9.48 -21.83
N ALA A 111 -20.24 -8.44 -21.51
CA ALA A 111 -20.19 -7.89 -20.17
C ALA A 111 -21.32 -6.88 -19.97
N ARG A 112 -22.28 -7.19 -19.09
CA ARG A 112 -23.39 -6.28 -18.77
C ARG A 112 -22.89 -5.02 -18.08
N GLU A 113 -21.98 -5.21 -17.14
CA GLU A 113 -21.36 -4.12 -16.41
C GLU A 113 -19.90 -4.48 -16.14
N VAL A 114 -19.03 -3.50 -16.39
CA VAL A 114 -17.63 -3.56 -15.97
C VAL A 114 -17.30 -2.28 -15.22
N VAL A 115 -16.83 -2.46 -14.00
CA VAL A 115 -16.33 -1.36 -13.16
C VAL A 115 -14.83 -1.50 -13.09
N ARG A 116 -14.13 -0.58 -13.74
CA ARG A 116 -12.67 -0.47 -13.69
C ARG A 116 -12.31 0.63 -12.71
N GLU A 117 -11.56 0.29 -11.68
CA GLU A 117 -11.01 1.21 -10.71
C GLU A 117 -9.49 1.30 -10.85
N ILE A 118 -8.98 2.52 -11.00
CA ILE A 118 -7.56 2.83 -11.16
C ILE A 118 -7.16 3.68 -9.96
N GLU A 119 -6.44 3.09 -9.00
CA GLU A 119 -5.96 3.76 -7.80
C GLU A 119 -4.49 4.15 -7.94
N ILE A 120 -4.22 5.46 -7.85
CA ILE A 120 -2.86 6.00 -7.98
C ILE A 120 -2.26 6.22 -6.60
N SER A 121 -1.13 5.56 -6.34
CA SER A 121 -0.31 5.79 -5.15
C SER A 121 1.04 6.41 -5.52
N HIS A 122 1.30 7.63 -5.05
CA HIS A 122 2.59 8.29 -5.26
C HIS A 122 3.75 7.63 -4.51
N TRP A 123 3.47 6.64 -3.64
CA TRP A 123 4.50 5.77 -3.07
C TRP A 123 5.14 4.82 -4.08
N GLY A 124 4.54 4.66 -5.28
CA GLY A 124 5.22 4.01 -6.41
C GLY A 124 4.38 3.02 -7.23
N ASN A 125 3.09 2.84 -6.94
CA ASN A 125 2.25 1.85 -7.61
C ASN A 125 0.96 2.48 -8.15
N VAL A 126 0.50 2.00 -9.30
CA VAL A 126 -0.86 2.20 -9.80
C VAL A 126 -1.57 0.86 -9.73
N GLN A 127 -2.59 0.77 -8.89
CA GLN A 127 -3.36 -0.46 -8.72
C GLN A 127 -4.62 -0.40 -9.59
N ILE A 128 -4.81 -1.39 -10.44
CA ILE A 128 -6.03 -1.53 -11.24
C ILE A 128 -6.84 -2.69 -10.70
N THR A 129 -8.13 -2.46 -10.50
CA THR A 129 -9.11 -3.48 -10.13
C THR A 129 -10.30 -3.40 -11.07
N GLU A 130 -10.65 -4.51 -11.70
CA GLU A 130 -11.74 -4.59 -12.65
C GLU A 130 -12.73 -5.65 -12.22
N HIS A 131 -13.96 -5.22 -12.00
CA HIS A 131 -15.09 -6.07 -11.70
C HIS A 131 -15.87 -6.34 -12.98
N TYR A 132 -16.02 -7.61 -13.33
CA TYR A 132 -16.70 -8.07 -14.52
C TYR A 132 -17.99 -8.79 -14.17
N ASN A 133 -19.06 -8.44 -14.87
CA ASN A 133 -20.29 -9.23 -14.92
C ASN A 133 -20.51 -9.71 -16.36
N ILE A 134 -20.07 -10.93 -16.66
CA ILE A 134 -20.07 -11.51 -18.01
C ILE A 134 -21.24 -12.47 -18.16
N VAL A 135 -21.98 -12.30 -19.25
CA VAL A 135 -23.04 -13.17 -19.73
C VAL A 135 -22.61 -13.77 -21.07
N HIS A 136 -22.98 -15.02 -21.30
CA HIS A 136 -22.92 -15.57 -22.65
C HIS A 136 -24.13 -15.07 -23.47
N GLY A 137 -23.90 -14.14 -24.40
CA GLY A 137 -24.93 -13.50 -25.22
C GLY A 137 -25.54 -14.36 -26.32
N GLY A 138 -24.91 -15.50 -26.65
CA GLY A 138 -25.41 -16.45 -27.66
C GLY A 138 -26.64 -17.27 -27.24
N ALA A 139 -26.99 -18.26 -28.06
CA ALA A 139 -28.21 -19.05 -27.90
C ALA A 139 -28.25 -19.83 -26.57
N ARG A 140 -29.39 -19.75 -25.87
CA ARG A 140 -29.55 -20.36 -24.54
C ARG A 140 -29.53 -21.89 -24.59
N LEU A 141 -28.88 -22.50 -23.60
CA LEU A 141 -28.91 -23.95 -23.43
C LEU A 141 -30.37 -24.41 -23.20
N LYS A 142 -30.80 -25.40 -23.98
CA LYS A 142 -32.13 -26.00 -23.85
C LYS A 142 -31.98 -27.43 -23.33
N GLY A 143 -32.62 -27.71 -22.20
CA GLY A 143 -32.50 -29.00 -21.52
C GLY A 143 -31.50 -28.92 -20.37
N GLU A 144 -31.03 -30.09 -19.94
CA GLU A 144 -30.09 -30.22 -18.82
C GLU A 144 -28.63 -30.16 -19.27
N PHE A 145 -27.78 -29.63 -18.41
CA PHE A 145 -26.34 -29.67 -18.61
C PHE A 145 -25.78 -31.00 -18.07
N SER A 146 -25.15 -31.77 -18.96
CA SER A 146 -24.46 -33.01 -18.61
C SER A 146 -22.94 -32.81 -18.67
N ARG A 147 -22.29 -32.92 -17.50
CA ARG A 147 -20.82 -32.79 -17.40
C ARG A 147 -20.08 -33.89 -18.16
N ILE A 148 -20.62 -35.12 -18.15
CA ILE A 148 -19.99 -36.27 -18.82
C ILE A 148 -20.04 -36.09 -20.35
N ASP A 149 -21.14 -35.56 -20.89
CA ASP A 149 -21.26 -35.28 -22.32
C ASP A 149 -20.32 -34.15 -22.74
N TYR A 150 -20.18 -33.12 -21.90
CA TYR A 150 -19.29 -32.00 -22.14
C TYR A 150 -17.81 -32.42 -22.17
N GLN A 151 -17.41 -33.30 -21.26
CA GLN A 151 -16.03 -33.79 -21.15
C GLN A 151 -15.70 -34.86 -22.19
N SER A 152 -16.65 -35.74 -22.52
CA SER A 152 -16.43 -36.81 -23.51
C SER A 152 -16.44 -36.30 -24.95
N ARG A 153 -17.21 -35.24 -25.25
CA ARG A 153 -17.36 -34.68 -26.62
C ARG A 153 -17.24 -33.16 -26.64
N PRO A 154 -16.07 -32.60 -26.24
CA PRO A 154 -15.85 -31.17 -26.12
C PRO A 154 -16.06 -30.42 -27.46
N TYR A 155 -15.58 -31.01 -28.56
CA TYR A 155 -15.66 -30.42 -29.91
C TYR A 155 -17.05 -30.47 -30.56
N ILE A 156 -18.04 -31.08 -29.92
CA ILE A 156 -19.40 -31.19 -30.47
C ILE A 156 -20.39 -30.48 -29.54
N ARG A 157 -20.32 -30.78 -28.23
CA ARG A 157 -21.28 -30.27 -27.24
C ARG A 157 -20.83 -29.00 -26.51
N GLY A 158 -19.59 -28.56 -26.75
CA GLY A 158 -19.00 -27.41 -26.06
C GLY A 158 -18.45 -26.32 -26.99
N VAL A 159 -18.68 -26.39 -28.30
CA VAL A 159 -18.10 -25.46 -29.28
C VAL A 159 -18.58 -24.03 -29.05
N SER A 160 -19.87 -23.87 -28.80
CA SER A 160 -20.49 -22.57 -28.56
C SER A 160 -20.30 -22.06 -27.13
N SER A 161 -19.64 -22.80 -26.24
CA SER A 161 -19.30 -22.33 -24.90
C SER A 161 -17.88 -21.77 -24.87
N PHE A 162 -17.63 -20.64 -24.21
CA PHE A 162 -16.26 -20.24 -23.92
C PHE A 162 -15.78 -20.82 -22.59
N ARG A 163 -14.57 -21.36 -22.63
CA ARG A 163 -13.87 -22.03 -21.51
C ARG A 163 -12.86 -21.12 -20.85
N HIS A 164 -12.12 -20.39 -21.67
CA HIS A 164 -11.14 -19.42 -21.25
C HIS A 164 -11.51 -18.05 -21.79
N LEU A 165 -11.09 -17.02 -21.05
CA LEU A 165 -11.06 -15.64 -21.51
C LEU A 165 -9.62 -15.17 -21.46
N ILE A 166 -9.23 -14.36 -22.45
CA ILE A 166 -7.87 -13.85 -22.57
C ILE A 166 -7.89 -12.36 -22.28
N ALA A 167 -7.10 -11.94 -21.29
CA ALA A 167 -6.84 -10.54 -20.98
C ALA A 167 -5.40 -10.17 -21.35
N ARG A 168 -5.24 -9.16 -22.20
CA ARG A 168 -3.95 -8.57 -22.57
C ARG A 168 -3.65 -7.39 -21.65
N LEU A 169 -2.94 -7.67 -20.57
CA LEU A 169 -2.52 -6.68 -19.59
C LEU A 169 -1.34 -5.85 -20.12
N PRO A 170 -1.17 -4.61 -19.61
CA PRO A 170 0.01 -3.81 -19.91
C PRO A 170 1.31 -4.55 -19.53
N PRO A 171 2.44 -4.24 -20.19
CA PRO A 171 3.73 -4.82 -19.85
C PRO A 171 4.09 -4.49 -18.40
N ARG A 172 4.86 -5.38 -17.75
CA ARG A 172 5.29 -5.24 -16.34
C ARG A 172 4.16 -5.24 -15.31
N ALA A 173 2.96 -5.68 -15.67
CA ALA A 173 1.91 -5.96 -14.69
C ALA A 173 2.40 -6.99 -13.67
N HIS A 174 2.23 -6.69 -12.38
CA HIS A 174 2.66 -7.54 -11.27
C HIS A 174 1.55 -7.69 -10.24
N SER A 175 1.74 -8.59 -9.27
CA SER A 175 0.77 -8.82 -8.18
C SER A 175 -0.65 -9.08 -8.69
N ILE A 176 -0.76 -9.87 -9.76
CA ILE A 176 -2.02 -10.16 -10.42
C ILE A 176 -2.83 -11.13 -9.56
N TYR A 177 -4.11 -10.84 -9.35
CA TYR A 177 -5.05 -11.73 -8.69
C TYR A 177 -6.34 -11.88 -9.50
N TYR A 178 -6.94 -13.06 -9.39
CA TYR A 178 -8.19 -13.42 -10.03
C TYR A 178 -9.09 -14.10 -9.00
N ARG A 179 -10.20 -13.45 -8.67
CA ARG A 179 -11.10 -13.88 -7.60
C ARG A 179 -12.55 -13.63 -7.98
N ASP A 180 -13.46 -14.40 -7.42
CA ASP A 180 -14.89 -14.13 -7.45
C ASP A 180 -15.39 -13.65 -6.07
N GLU A 181 -16.71 -13.59 -5.91
CA GLU A 181 -17.34 -13.22 -4.64
C GLU A 181 -17.09 -14.25 -3.53
N ILE A 182 -16.87 -15.52 -3.90
CA ILE A 182 -16.70 -16.62 -2.95
C ILE A 182 -15.23 -16.75 -2.53
N GLY A 183 -14.28 -16.38 -3.40
CA GLY A 183 -12.86 -16.34 -3.07
C GLY A 183 -11.96 -16.46 -4.29
N ASN A 184 -10.77 -17.01 -4.06
CA ASN A 184 -9.78 -17.16 -5.13
C ASN A 184 -10.23 -18.19 -6.18
N ILE A 185 -9.88 -17.96 -7.44
CA ILE A 185 -10.00 -18.94 -8.52
C ILE A 185 -8.59 -19.29 -8.98
N SER A 186 -8.19 -20.55 -8.83
CA SER A 186 -6.84 -21.02 -9.15
C SER A 186 -6.64 -21.37 -10.64
N THR A 187 -7.72 -21.45 -11.42
CA THR A 187 -7.69 -21.79 -12.84
C THR A 187 -7.38 -20.56 -13.69
N SER A 188 -6.12 -20.14 -13.65
CA SER A 188 -5.58 -19.04 -14.45
C SER A 188 -4.14 -19.31 -14.85
N HIS A 189 -3.78 -18.92 -16.07
CA HIS A 189 -2.42 -19.03 -16.61
C HIS A 189 -1.89 -17.65 -16.98
N LEU A 190 -0.71 -17.31 -16.47
CA LEU A 190 -0.05 -16.04 -16.73
C LEU A 190 1.18 -16.26 -17.60
N TRP A 191 1.25 -15.53 -18.69
CA TRP A 191 2.37 -15.53 -19.62
C TRP A 191 2.92 -14.11 -19.75
N GLY A 192 4.18 -13.91 -19.35
CA GLY A 192 4.83 -12.61 -19.39
C GLY A 192 6.01 -12.60 -20.35
N ASP A 193 6.04 -11.61 -21.24
CA ASP A 193 7.21 -11.21 -22.03
C ASP A 193 7.49 -9.72 -21.73
N SER A 194 8.69 -9.26 -22.06
CA SER A 194 9.12 -7.86 -21.96
C SER A 194 8.13 -6.87 -22.58
N LYS A 195 7.39 -7.28 -23.62
CA LYS A 195 6.45 -6.45 -24.37
C LYS A 195 4.98 -6.66 -24.01
N LYS A 196 4.62 -7.79 -23.41
CA LYS A 196 3.22 -8.16 -23.19
C LYS A 196 3.05 -9.04 -21.96
N THR A 197 1.95 -8.83 -21.24
CA THR A 197 1.53 -9.71 -20.17
C THR A 197 0.15 -10.24 -20.52
N GLN A 198 0.04 -11.55 -20.74
CA GLN A 198 -1.20 -12.21 -21.13
C GLN A 198 -1.68 -13.06 -19.96
N LEU A 199 -2.91 -12.78 -19.51
CA LEU A 199 -3.59 -13.55 -18.49
C LEU A 199 -4.73 -14.32 -19.16
N GLU A 200 -4.61 -15.64 -19.16
CA GLU A 200 -5.68 -16.55 -19.54
C GLU A 200 -6.42 -16.96 -18.27
N ILE A 201 -7.72 -16.68 -18.20
CA ILE A 201 -8.56 -17.06 -17.06
C ILE A 201 -9.58 -18.09 -17.48
N GLU A 202 -9.82 -19.06 -16.61
CA GLU A 202 -10.91 -20.01 -16.76
C GLU A 202 -11.93 -19.74 -15.64
N PRO A 203 -13.20 -19.45 -15.97
CA PRO A 203 -14.27 -19.39 -14.98
C PRO A 203 -14.50 -20.75 -14.31
N ARG A 204 -15.10 -20.77 -13.11
CA ARG A 204 -15.36 -22.01 -12.35
C ARG A 204 -16.18 -23.06 -13.11
N PHE A 205 -16.99 -22.61 -14.07
CA PHE A 205 -17.80 -23.45 -14.93
C PHE A 205 -17.82 -22.88 -16.35
N PRO A 206 -17.96 -23.74 -17.38
CA PRO A 206 -18.07 -23.27 -18.76
C PRO A 206 -19.34 -22.45 -18.93
N LEU A 207 -19.26 -21.35 -19.68
CA LEU A 207 -20.41 -20.47 -19.89
C LEU A 207 -21.14 -20.87 -21.17
N PHE A 208 -22.34 -21.40 -21.00
CA PHE A 208 -23.30 -21.61 -22.08
C PHE A 208 -24.24 -20.40 -22.21
N GLY A 209 -24.93 -20.28 -23.33
CA GLY A 209 -25.83 -19.15 -23.58
C GLY A 209 -26.83 -18.92 -22.45
N GLY A 210 -26.91 -17.65 -22.03
CA GLY A 210 -27.72 -17.19 -20.92
C GLY A 210 -27.12 -17.40 -19.53
N TRP A 211 -26.02 -18.15 -19.39
CA TRP A 211 -25.30 -18.25 -18.12
C TRP A 211 -24.48 -16.99 -17.87
N GLN A 212 -24.31 -16.66 -16.60
CA GLN A 212 -23.61 -15.46 -16.16
C GLN A 212 -22.57 -15.80 -15.09
N THR A 213 -21.49 -15.04 -15.05
CA THR A 213 -20.47 -15.13 -14.01
C THR A 213 -20.01 -13.74 -13.62
N THR A 214 -19.69 -13.57 -12.34
CA THR A 214 -19.05 -12.37 -11.82
C THR A 214 -17.67 -12.71 -11.31
N PHE A 215 -16.68 -11.90 -11.67
CA PHE A 215 -15.33 -12.05 -11.16
C PHE A 215 -14.60 -10.71 -11.16
N THR A 216 -13.48 -10.69 -10.44
CA THR A 216 -12.62 -9.54 -10.29
C THR A 216 -11.21 -9.91 -10.69
N ILE A 217 -10.62 -9.10 -11.55
CA ILE A 217 -9.20 -9.14 -11.86
C ILE A 217 -8.56 -7.89 -11.26
N GLY A 218 -7.42 -8.03 -10.61
CA GLY A 218 -6.62 -6.86 -10.24
C GLY A 218 -5.14 -7.09 -10.43
N TYR A 219 -4.42 -6.01 -10.69
CA TYR A 219 -3.01 -6.02 -11.00
C TYR A 219 -2.37 -4.66 -10.68
N GLY A 220 -1.11 -4.71 -10.28
CA GLY A 220 -0.27 -3.54 -10.02
C GLY A 220 0.55 -3.17 -11.25
N LEU A 221 0.78 -1.87 -11.41
CA LEU A 221 1.59 -1.28 -12.47
C LEU A 221 2.58 -0.27 -11.87
N PRO A 222 3.83 -0.23 -12.37
CA PRO A 222 4.81 0.74 -11.91
C PRO A 222 4.37 2.18 -12.23
N LEU A 223 4.33 3.06 -11.21
CA LEU A 223 3.83 4.43 -11.34
C LEU A 223 4.51 5.24 -12.46
N GLN A 224 5.82 5.09 -12.58
CA GLN A 224 6.67 5.80 -13.56
C GLN A 224 6.26 5.62 -15.03
N ASP A 225 5.58 4.52 -15.36
CA ASP A 225 5.23 4.19 -16.75
C ASP A 225 3.87 4.80 -17.15
N PHE A 226 3.08 5.27 -16.18
CA PHE A 226 1.69 5.72 -16.39
C PHE A 226 1.39 7.12 -15.86
N VAL A 227 2.15 7.61 -14.88
CA VAL A 227 1.98 8.95 -14.31
C VAL A 227 3.16 9.84 -14.69
N PHE A 228 2.85 10.92 -15.38
CA PHE A 228 3.82 11.85 -15.94
C PHE A 228 3.62 13.24 -15.35
N THR A 229 4.62 14.12 -15.51
CA THR A 229 4.55 15.52 -15.05
C THR A 229 4.70 16.46 -16.25
N ALA A 230 3.78 17.40 -16.40
CA ALA A 230 3.81 18.44 -17.42
C ALA A 230 3.29 19.77 -16.85
N ASN A 231 3.97 20.88 -17.14
CA ASN A 231 3.57 22.24 -16.74
C ASN A 231 3.27 22.38 -15.23
N GLY A 232 4.01 21.67 -14.37
CA GLY A 232 3.80 21.68 -12.92
C GLY A 232 2.58 20.88 -12.42
N LYS A 233 1.77 20.30 -13.32
CA LYS A 233 0.71 19.34 -13.01
C LYS A 233 1.18 17.92 -13.28
N ARG A 234 0.58 16.95 -12.58
CA ARG A 234 0.73 15.53 -12.89
C ARG A 234 -0.44 15.07 -13.73
N PHE A 235 -0.20 14.05 -14.55
CA PHE A 235 -1.29 13.41 -15.27
C PHE A 235 -1.11 11.91 -15.39
N LEU A 236 -2.21 11.19 -15.25
CA LEU A 236 -2.32 9.78 -15.61
C LEU A 236 -2.52 9.68 -17.12
N ASN A 237 -1.81 8.78 -17.77
CA ASN A 237 -2.05 8.41 -19.18
C ASN A 237 -2.19 6.89 -19.29
N ILE A 238 -3.42 6.43 -19.50
CA ILE A 238 -3.73 4.99 -19.58
C ILE A 238 -4.88 4.73 -20.55
N THR A 239 -5.02 3.50 -21.01
CA THR A 239 -6.11 3.13 -21.91
C THR A 239 -7.46 3.13 -21.19
N PHE A 240 -8.52 3.53 -21.90
CA PHE A 240 -9.85 3.58 -21.35
C PHE A 240 -10.46 2.18 -21.23
N GLY A 241 -10.39 1.37 -22.29
CA GLY A 241 -11.08 0.08 -22.40
C GLY A 241 -10.46 -1.07 -21.59
N SER A 242 -11.26 -2.11 -21.36
CA SER A 242 -10.85 -3.37 -20.71
C SER A 242 -9.69 -4.06 -21.44
N PRO A 243 -8.78 -4.76 -20.73
CA PRO A 243 -7.76 -5.61 -21.34
C PRO A 243 -8.33 -6.90 -21.94
N MET A 244 -9.61 -7.22 -21.71
CA MET A 244 -10.24 -8.46 -22.15
C MET A 244 -10.47 -8.45 -23.66
N GLU A 245 -10.07 -9.51 -24.33
CA GLU A 245 -10.27 -9.65 -25.78
C GLU A 245 -11.70 -10.06 -26.12
N GLU A 246 -12.22 -9.52 -27.23
CA GLU A 246 -13.48 -9.95 -27.85
C GLU A 246 -14.73 -9.86 -26.93
N VAL A 247 -14.69 -8.99 -25.91
CA VAL A 247 -15.85 -8.73 -25.04
C VAL A 247 -16.55 -7.44 -25.43
N LEU A 248 -17.85 -7.54 -25.69
CA LEU A 248 -18.74 -6.39 -25.81
C LEU A 248 -19.16 -5.95 -24.41
N ILE A 249 -19.04 -4.66 -24.09
CA ILE A 249 -19.41 -4.14 -22.78
C ILE A 249 -20.61 -3.19 -22.91
N GLU A 250 -21.73 -3.53 -22.30
CA GLU A 250 -22.97 -2.71 -22.36
C GLU A 250 -22.82 -1.43 -21.53
N LYS A 251 -22.32 -1.55 -20.29
CA LYS A 251 -22.05 -0.43 -19.38
C LYS A 251 -20.63 -0.51 -18.84
N PHE A 252 -19.83 0.52 -19.10
CA PHE A 252 -18.46 0.62 -18.66
C PHE A 252 -18.26 1.85 -17.78
N THR A 253 -17.79 1.63 -16.56
CA THR A 253 -17.54 2.69 -15.57
C THR A 253 -16.06 2.68 -15.20
N VAL A 254 -15.34 3.76 -15.51
CA VAL A 254 -13.95 3.97 -15.08
C VAL A 254 -13.93 4.90 -13.89
N LYS A 255 -13.37 4.44 -12.77
CA LYS A 255 -13.13 5.23 -11.57
C LYS A 255 -11.64 5.48 -11.42
N VAL A 256 -11.20 6.72 -11.56
CA VAL A 256 -9.81 7.12 -11.31
C VAL A 256 -9.72 7.69 -9.90
N VAL A 257 -9.13 6.93 -8.98
CA VAL A 257 -8.91 7.32 -7.59
C VAL A 257 -7.58 8.04 -7.49
N LEU A 258 -7.65 9.34 -7.22
CA LEU A 258 -6.50 10.20 -7.05
C LEU A 258 -6.09 10.23 -5.56
N PRO A 259 -4.80 10.43 -5.26
CA PRO A 259 -4.35 10.48 -3.86
C PRO A 259 -4.90 11.69 -3.12
N GLU A 260 -4.98 11.56 -1.79
CA GLU A 260 -5.51 12.60 -0.90
C GLU A 260 -4.75 13.92 -1.08
N GLY A 261 -5.49 15.03 -1.23
CA GLY A 261 -4.91 16.36 -1.41
C GLY A 261 -4.63 16.74 -2.87
N SER A 262 -5.05 15.92 -3.83
CA SER A 262 -5.07 16.28 -5.25
C SER A 262 -6.11 17.39 -5.52
N LYS A 263 -5.73 18.40 -6.29
CA LYS A 263 -6.57 19.56 -6.66
C LYS A 263 -6.59 19.77 -8.18
N ASP A 264 -7.46 20.66 -8.65
CA ASP A 264 -7.56 21.10 -10.05
C ASP A 264 -7.62 19.95 -11.07
N ILE A 265 -8.63 19.09 -10.90
CA ILE A 265 -8.77 17.85 -11.66
C ILE A 265 -9.39 18.16 -13.03
N GLU A 266 -8.69 17.82 -14.10
CA GLU A 266 -9.14 17.99 -15.49
C GLU A 266 -9.04 16.66 -16.23
N VAL A 267 -10.07 16.31 -17.00
CA VAL A 267 -10.17 15.02 -17.70
C VAL A 267 -10.21 15.25 -19.21
N SER A 268 -9.29 14.61 -19.93
CA SER A 268 -9.24 14.59 -21.38
C SER A 268 -9.57 13.18 -21.88
N VAL A 269 -10.71 13.02 -22.55
CA VAL A 269 -11.20 11.74 -23.09
C VAL A 269 -11.49 11.94 -24.58
N PRO A 270 -11.09 11.00 -25.47
CA PRO A 270 -11.23 11.18 -26.92
C PRO A 270 -12.66 11.05 -27.45
N PHE A 271 -13.63 10.69 -26.61
CA PHE A 271 -15.04 10.50 -26.98
C PHE A 271 -15.98 10.98 -25.87
N PRO A 272 -17.26 11.21 -26.17
CA PRO A 272 -18.25 11.64 -25.18
C PRO A 272 -18.44 10.60 -24.07
N THR A 273 -18.27 11.04 -22.82
CA THR A 273 -18.52 10.25 -21.60
C THR A 273 -19.28 11.10 -20.59
N LYS A 274 -20.08 10.44 -19.75
CA LYS A 274 -20.72 11.11 -18.62
C LYS A 274 -19.71 11.14 -17.47
N GLN A 275 -19.48 12.33 -16.91
CA GLN A 275 -18.49 12.55 -15.87
C GLN A 275 -19.17 12.86 -14.54
N SER A 276 -18.68 12.27 -13.45
CA SER A 276 -19.07 12.61 -12.09
C SER A 276 -17.86 12.55 -11.14
N GLN A 277 -18.00 13.17 -9.97
CA GLN A 277 -16.97 13.18 -8.94
C GLN A 277 -17.51 12.51 -7.68
N GLU A 278 -16.70 11.63 -7.09
CA GLU A 278 -16.97 10.91 -5.86
C GLU A 278 -15.79 11.06 -4.89
N VAL A 279 -15.97 10.65 -3.64
CA VAL A 279 -14.89 10.56 -2.64
C VAL A 279 -14.84 9.13 -2.13
N LYS A 280 -13.63 8.53 -2.14
CA LYS A 280 -13.37 7.20 -1.60
C LYS A 280 -12.50 7.31 -0.36
N TYR A 281 -12.81 6.53 0.66
CA TYR A 281 -11.98 6.39 1.85
C TYR A 281 -11.22 5.06 1.79
N SER A 282 -9.90 5.13 1.86
CA SER A 282 -8.99 3.99 1.95
C SER A 282 -8.24 4.03 3.29
N HIS A 283 -7.21 3.19 3.40
CA HIS A 283 -6.35 3.16 4.58
C HIS A 283 -5.51 4.43 4.69
N LEU A 284 -5.32 4.92 5.92
CA LEU A 284 -4.52 6.12 6.23
C LEU A 284 -5.02 7.44 5.60
N ASP A 285 -6.29 7.49 5.20
CA ASP A 285 -6.91 8.71 4.69
C ASP A 285 -7.64 9.47 5.83
N ILE A 286 -7.53 10.80 5.84
CA ILE A 286 -8.26 11.68 6.78
C ILE A 286 -9.46 12.33 6.08
N VAL A 287 -9.20 12.97 4.95
CA VAL A 287 -10.22 13.73 4.20
C VAL A 287 -10.93 12.85 3.17
N GLY A 288 -10.22 11.85 2.65
CA GLY A 288 -10.68 10.99 1.57
C GLY A 288 -10.05 11.35 0.22
N ARG A 289 -9.98 10.36 -0.65
CA ARG A 289 -9.40 10.42 -1.99
C ARG A 289 -10.43 10.89 -3.00
N PRO A 290 -10.17 11.93 -3.79
CA PRO A 290 -11.08 12.34 -4.86
C PRO A 290 -11.07 11.31 -5.99
N VAL A 291 -12.26 10.95 -6.45
CA VAL A 291 -12.47 9.96 -7.51
C VAL A 291 -13.17 10.60 -8.69
N VAL A 292 -12.57 10.46 -9.87
CA VAL A 292 -13.21 10.83 -11.13
C VAL A 292 -13.91 9.61 -11.70
N VAL A 293 -15.21 9.71 -11.94
CA VAL A 293 -16.01 8.64 -12.51
C VAL A 293 -16.39 8.99 -13.95
N LEU A 294 -16.08 8.09 -14.87
CA LEU A 294 -16.36 8.21 -16.30
C LEU A 294 -17.27 7.04 -16.70
N GLU A 295 -18.48 7.34 -17.13
CA GLU A 295 -19.45 6.35 -17.59
C GLU A 295 -19.60 6.40 -19.11
N LYS A 296 -19.56 5.22 -19.75
CA LYS A 296 -19.83 5.05 -21.17
C LYS A 296 -20.68 3.80 -21.41
N LEU A 297 -21.60 3.90 -22.35
CA LEU A 297 -22.41 2.80 -22.84
C LEU A 297 -21.81 2.24 -24.14
N ASP A 298 -22.08 0.96 -24.39
CA ASP A 298 -21.73 0.23 -25.62
C ASP A 298 -20.24 0.39 -25.99
N VAL A 299 -19.38 -0.11 -25.12
CA VAL A 299 -17.93 -0.11 -25.31
C VAL A 299 -17.50 -1.35 -26.08
N ILE A 300 -16.82 -1.10 -27.21
CA ILE A 300 -16.20 -2.08 -28.10
C ILE A 300 -14.67 -1.99 -27.95
N PRO A 301 -13.92 -3.02 -28.37
CA PRO A 301 -12.45 -3.03 -28.28
C PRO A 301 -11.76 -1.81 -28.92
N GLU A 302 -12.34 -1.21 -29.95
CA GLU A 302 -11.83 -0.03 -30.65
C GLU A 302 -11.86 1.25 -29.79
N HIS A 303 -12.68 1.28 -28.74
CA HIS A 303 -12.69 2.36 -27.76
C HIS A 303 -11.54 2.26 -26.74
N ASN A 304 -10.64 1.27 -26.87
CA ASN A 304 -9.46 1.11 -26.03
C ASN A 304 -8.34 2.12 -26.38
N LEU A 305 -8.69 3.41 -26.36
CA LEU A 305 -7.81 4.54 -26.62
C LEU A 305 -7.26 5.10 -25.31
N TYR A 306 -6.14 5.81 -25.39
CA TYR A 306 -5.58 6.51 -24.24
C TYR A 306 -6.47 7.69 -23.82
N PHE A 307 -6.65 7.85 -22.51
CA PHE A 307 -7.27 9.02 -21.90
C PHE A 307 -6.35 9.56 -20.80
N GLN A 308 -6.54 10.84 -20.48
CA GLN A 308 -5.66 11.57 -19.57
C GLN A 308 -6.43 12.24 -18.45
N VAL A 309 -5.90 12.16 -17.23
CA VAL A 309 -6.45 12.85 -16.05
C VAL A 309 -5.36 13.69 -15.43
N TYR A 310 -5.50 14.99 -15.49
CA TYR A 310 -4.58 15.98 -14.93
C TYR A 310 -5.00 16.36 -13.52
N TYR A 311 -4.03 16.55 -12.64
CA TYR A 311 -4.24 16.99 -11.26
C TYR A 311 -2.98 17.68 -10.71
N SER A 312 -3.18 18.58 -9.74
CA SER A 312 -2.09 19.19 -8.96
C SER A 312 -1.93 18.46 -7.63
N PHE A 313 -0.69 18.12 -7.25
CA PHE A 313 -0.38 17.41 -6.01
C PHE A 313 0.92 17.92 -5.41
N ASN A 314 0.89 18.32 -4.14
CA ASN A 314 2.08 18.74 -3.41
C ASN A 314 2.78 17.54 -2.76
N ASN A 315 4.08 17.36 -3.00
CA ASN A 315 4.84 16.24 -2.44
C ASN A 315 4.92 16.27 -0.91
N ILE A 316 4.83 17.45 -0.30
CA ILE A 316 4.82 17.57 1.17
C ILE A 316 3.59 16.86 1.77
N SER A 317 2.48 16.77 1.02
CA SER A 317 1.28 16.06 1.47
C SER A 317 1.53 14.57 1.69
N LEU A 318 2.53 13.96 1.04
CA LEU A 318 2.90 12.56 1.24
C LEU A 318 3.38 12.27 2.67
N LEU A 319 3.99 13.26 3.34
CA LEU A 319 4.43 13.14 4.73
C LEU A 319 3.26 13.07 5.73
N ARG A 320 2.03 13.37 5.30
CA ARG A 320 0.84 13.29 6.17
C ARG A 320 0.59 11.87 6.66
N GLU A 321 0.72 10.86 5.78
CA GLU A 321 0.41 9.47 6.14
C GLU A 321 1.39 8.93 7.21
N PRO A 322 2.73 9.07 7.09
CA PRO A 322 3.65 8.68 8.17
C PRO A 322 3.46 9.50 9.45
N MET A 323 3.23 10.81 9.33
CA MET A 323 3.02 11.69 10.49
C MET A 323 1.76 11.31 11.27
N MET A 324 0.72 10.81 10.61
CA MET A 324 -0.47 10.28 11.28
C MET A 324 -0.11 9.10 12.19
N LEU A 325 0.66 8.13 11.68
CA LEU A 325 1.09 6.97 12.47
C LEU A 325 1.99 7.38 13.63
N ILE A 326 2.99 8.23 13.37
CA ILE A 326 3.90 8.76 14.40
C ILE A 326 3.10 9.45 15.49
N THR A 327 2.14 10.30 15.13
CA THR A 327 1.29 11.01 16.09
C THR A 327 0.43 10.04 16.90
N GLY A 328 -0.14 9.02 16.26
CA GLY A 328 -0.93 7.99 16.95
C GLY A 328 -0.11 7.24 18.02
N PHE A 329 1.07 6.76 17.65
CA PHE A 329 1.97 6.08 18.61
C PHE A 329 2.49 7.05 19.67
N PHE A 330 2.83 8.28 19.31
CA PHE A 330 3.26 9.30 20.25
C PHE A 330 2.19 9.59 21.31
N LEU A 331 0.94 9.78 20.89
CA LEU A 331 -0.18 10.00 21.81
C LEU A 331 -0.42 8.80 22.74
N MET A 332 -0.24 7.57 22.24
CA MET A 332 -0.29 6.36 23.06
C MET A 332 0.81 6.38 24.14
N PHE A 333 2.06 6.72 23.80
CA PHE A 333 3.13 6.82 24.79
C PHE A 333 2.90 7.95 25.80
N VAL A 334 2.41 9.11 25.35
CA VAL A 334 2.03 10.21 26.24
C VAL A 334 0.93 9.76 27.20
N ALA A 335 -0.09 9.04 26.74
CA ALA A 335 -1.14 8.49 27.59
C ALA A 335 -0.56 7.51 28.64
N CYS A 336 0.38 6.65 28.25
CA CYS A 336 1.08 5.77 29.20
C CYS A 336 1.90 6.56 30.24
N ILE A 337 2.61 7.61 29.82
CA ILE A 337 3.37 8.47 30.74
C ILE A 337 2.44 9.18 31.72
N VAL A 338 1.34 9.75 31.22
CA VAL A 338 0.33 10.40 32.06
C VAL A 338 -0.23 9.38 33.05
N TYR A 339 -0.66 8.20 32.59
CA TYR A 339 -1.18 7.14 33.44
C TYR A 339 -0.20 6.70 34.54
N MET A 340 1.10 6.57 34.21
CA MET A 340 2.14 6.20 35.18
C MET A 340 2.48 7.32 36.16
N ARG A 341 2.31 8.59 35.76
CA ARG A 341 2.57 9.75 36.63
C ARG A 341 1.35 10.21 37.42
N THR A 342 0.14 9.82 37.02
CA THR A 342 -1.06 10.09 37.78
C THR A 342 -1.12 9.18 39.00
N ASP A 343 -0.90 9.77 40.17
CA ASP A 343 -1.14 9.08 41.44
C ASP A 343 -2.64 8.95 41.67
N MET A 344 -3.18 7.75 41.40
CA MET A 344 -4.58 7.39 41.68
C MET A 344 -4.76 6.79 43.08
N SER A 345 -3.88 7.10 44.05
CA SER A 345 -4.01 6.61 45.43
C SER A 345 -5.22 7.22 46.15
N ILE A 346 -6.04 6.35 46.74
CA ILE A 346 -7.29 6.74 47.44
C ILE A 346 -6.99 7.23 48.87
N SER A 347 -5.96 6.69 49.54
CA SER A 347 -5.56 7.09 50.90
C SER A 347 -4.04 7.24 51.00
N LYS A 348 -3.60 8.48 51.19
CA LYS A 348 -2.17 8.84 51.33
C LYS A 348 -1.59 8.53 52.71
N ASN A 349 -2.44 8.23 53.69
CA ASN A 349 -2.07 7.91 55.06
C ASN A 349 -1.91 6.40 55.31
N SER A 350 -2.12 5.56 54.30
CA SER A 350 -1.91 4.11 54.43
C SER A 350 -0.45 3.80 54.72
N SER A 351 -0.20 2.83 55.60
CA SER A 351 1.14 2.36 55.95
C SER A 351 1.92 1.87 54.71
N SER A 352 1.24 1.33 53.71
CA SER A 352 1.86 0.91 52.44
C SER A 352 2.33 2.09 51.57
N HIS A 353 1.62 3.21 51.59
CA HIS A 353 1.99 4.42 50.82
C HIS A 353 3.17 5.15 51.47
N LEU A 354 3.15 5.29 52.80
CA LEU A 354 4.28 5.84 53.56
C LEU A 354 5.54 4.99 53.42
N ALA A 355 5.41 3.66 53.38
CA ALA A 355 6.53 2.78 53.12
C ALA A 355 7.10 2.98 51.71
N LYS A 356 6.25 3.17 50.69
CA LYS A 356 6.71 3.43 49.33
C LYS A 356 7.49 4.75 49.21
N LEU A 357 6.98 5.83 49.81
CA LEU A 357 7.68 7.12 49.85
C LEU A 357 9.04 7.03 50.55
N GLN A 358 9.09 6.34 51.69
CA GLN A 358 10.34 6.13 52.42
C GLN A 358 11.34 5.28 51.62
N TRP A 359 10.86 4.27 50.87
CA TRP A 359 11.68 3.51 49.94
C TRP A 359 12.22 4.35 48.78
N ASP A 360 11.38 5.20 48.16
CA ASP A 360 11.80 6.10 47.08
C ASP A 360 12.86 7.11 47.56
N GLU A 361 12.71 7.66 48.77
CA GLU A 361 13.72 8.52 49.41
C GLU A 361 15.04 7.78 49.64
N VAL A 362 14.98 6.56 50.17
CA VAL A 362 16.17 5.70 50.37
C VAL A 362 16.85 5.42 49.02
N GLN A 363 16.12 5.02 47.99
CA GLN A 363 16.66 4.73 46.66
C GLN A 363 17.33 5.97 46.03
N ALA A 364 16.71 7.15 46.15
CA ALA A 364 17.30 8.40 45.68
C ALA A 364 18.60 8.76 46.43
N THR A 365 18.68 8.51 47.74
CA THR A 365 19.93 8.71 48.49
C THR A 365 21.01 7.71 48.12
N VAL A 366 20.65 6.44 47.86
CA VAL A 366 21.59 5.41 47.40
C VAL A 366 22.17 5.75 46.04
N GLN A 367 21.36 6.23 45.08
CA GLN A 367 21.84 6.69 43.78
C GLN A 367 22.82 7.88 43.89
N LYS A 368 22.57 8.82 44.82
CA LYS A 368 23.52 9.92 45.09
C LYS A 368 24.84 9.41 45.67
N ILE A 369 24.79 8.42 46.55
CA ILE A 369 25.99 7.76 47.09
C ILE A 369 26.76 7.09 45.97
N GLN A 370 26.10 6.34 45.09
CA GLN A 370 26.72 5.72 43.91
C GLN A 370 27.43 6.75 43.01
N GLY A 371 26.77 7.88 42.71
CA GLY A 371 27.36 8.97 41.94
C GLY A 371 28.60 9.59 42.60
N ILE A 372 28.66 9.66 43.94
CA ILE A 372 29.87 10.10 44.66
C ILE A 372 31.01 9.09 44.49
N PHE A 373 30.74 7.79 44.56
CA PHE A 373 31.77 6.76 44.36
C PHE A 373 32.32 6.73 42.93
N GLU A 374 31.49 6.97 41.92
CA GLU A 374 31.95 7.14 40.54
C GLU A 374 32.89 8.36 40.41
N GLN A 375 32.59 9.45 41.13
CA GLN A 375 33.48 10.61 41.19
C GLN A 375 34.80 10.29 41.90
N TYR A 376 34.79 9.51 42.99
CA TYR A 376 36.01 9.02 43.65
C TYR A 376 36.90 8.24 42.69
N LEU A 377 36.33 7.28 41.95
CA LEU A 377 37.06 6.50 40.93
C LEU A 377 37.64 7.40 39.82
N ALA A 378 36.89 8.40 39.36
CA ALA A 378 37.39 9.35 38.37
C ALA A 378 38.57 10.20 38.88
N VAL A 379 38.58 10.57 40.17
CA VAL A 379 39.74 11.26 40.78
C VAL A 379 40.93 10.31 40.93
N HIS A 380 40.70 9.04 41.25
CA HIS A 380 41.75 8.01 41.28
C HIS A 380 42.40 7.82 39.90
N ASP A 381 41.61 7.71 38.83
CA ASP A 381 42.12 7.55 37.47
C ASP A 381 42.91 8.79 37.01
N LYS A 382 42.48 10.00 37.39
CA LYS A 382 43.24 11.25 37.16
C LYS A 382 44.59 11.24 37.88
N LEU A 383 44.63 10.72 39.10
CA LEU A 383 45.87 10.63 39.87
C LEU A 383 46.84 9.61 39.25
N GLU A 384 46.33 8.47 38.78
CA GLU A 384 47.15 7.49 38.05
C GLU A 384 47.67 8.05 36.71
N ALA A 385 46.83 8.79 35.97
CA ALA A 385 47.23 9.47 34.74
C ALA A 385 48.37 10.48 35.01
N SER A 386 48.29 11.24 36.11
CA SER A 386 49.36 12.18 36.50
C SER A 386 50.71 11.49 36.78
N LEU A 387 50.69 10.23 37.26
CA LEU A 387 51.90 9.43 37.46
C LEU A 387 52.46 8.88 36.14
N ARG A 388 51.59 8.52 35.19
CA ARG A 388 52.00 8.13 33.82
C ARG A 388 52.55 9.31 33.02
N ASP A 389 52.00 10.50 33.20
CA ASP A 389 52.55 11.71 32.58
C ASP A 389 53.87 12.13 33.22
N LEU A 390 54.04 11.96 34.54
CA LEU A 390 55.32 12.18 35.22
C LEU A 390 56.42 11.26 34.66
N SER A 391 56.11 9.98 34.40
CA SER A 391 57.11 9.07 33.82
C SER A 391 57.49 9.43 32.37
N ARG A 392 56.59 10.09 31.63
CA ARG A 392 56.81 10.51 30.24
C ARG A 392 57.50 11.88 30.11
N THR A 393 57.15 12.83 30.97
CA THR A 393 57.55 14.25 30.85
C THR A 393 58.60 14.68 31.86
N GLY A 394 58.73 13.96 32.99
CA GLY A 394 59.66 14.27 34.07
C GLY A 394 59.29 15.51 34.90
N ASP A 395 58.11 16.11 34.69
CA ASP A 395 57.70 17.32 35.39
C ASP A 395 57.06 17.01 36.76
N ILE A 396 57.81 17.30 37.82
CA ILE A 396 57.45 17.02 39.20
C ILE A 396 56.42 18.02 39.74
N GLN A 397 56.40 19.26 39.24
CA GLN A 397 55.57 20.33 39.80
C GLN A 397 54.10 20.16 39.44
N THR A 398 53.82 19.78 38.18
CA THR A 398 52.46 19.46 37.72
C THR A 398 51.90 18.22 38.43
N CYS A 399 52.75 17.22 38.70
CA CYS A 399 52.35 16.02 39.44
C CYS A 399 52.01 16.34 40.92
N LYS A 400 52.80 17.20 41.59
CA LYS A 400 52.49 17.68 42.96
C LYS A 400 51.22 18.53 43.01
N ALA A 401 50.99 19.37 41.99
CA ALA A 401 49.76 20.16 41.88
C ALA A 401 48.52 19.26 41.70
N ALA A 402 48.60 18.24 40.85
CA ALA A 402 47.53 17.25 40.65
C ALA A 402 47.20 16.49 41.95
N ARG A 403 48.21 16.11 42.74
CA ARG A 403 48.02 15.49 44.05
C ARG A 403 47.30 16.41 45.05
N LYS A 404 47.67 17.70 45.09
CA LYS A 404 47.02 18.68 45.97
C LYS A 404 45.57 18.94 45.56
N ALA A 405 45.28 18.98 44.27
CA ALA A 405 43.93 19.10 43.75
C ALA A 405 43.07 17.86 44.07
N ALA A 406 43.63 16.66 43.91
CA ALA A 406 42.95 15.42 44.28
C ALA A 406 42.66 15.32 45.78
N ASP A 407 43.59 15.73 46.66
CA ASP A 407 43.36 15.75 48.11
C ASP A 407 42.24 16.71 48.52
N ALA A 408 42.13 17.87 47.85
CA ALA A 408 41.02 18.80 48.06
C ALA A 408 39.68 18.17 47.63
N GLN A 409 39.62 17.52 46.47
CA GLN A 409 38.43 16.84 45.97
C GLN A 409 38.00 15.66 46.85
N PHE A 410 38.93 14.83 47.32
CA PHE A 410 38.61 13.74 48.25
C PHE A 410 38.05 14.24 49.58
N LYS A 411 38.54 15.37 50.10
CA LYS A 411 38.01 15.99 51.33
C LYS A 411 36.59 16.52 51.15
N GLU A 412 36.29 17.10 49.99
CA GLU A 412 34.95 17.58 49.64
C GLU A 412 33.96 16.42 49.49
N LEU A 413 34.30 15.41 48.67
CA LEU A 413 33.51 14.20 48.50
C LEU A 413 33.29 13.44 49.81
N SER A 414 34.28 13.43 50.72
CA SER A 414 34.15 12.76 52.02
C SER A 414 33.17 13.48 52.94
N LYS A 415 33.07 14.81 52.82
CA LYS A 415 32.11 15.61 53.57
C LYS A 415 30.69 15.37 53.04
N GLU A 416 30.52 15.33 51.73
CA GLU A 416 29.22 15.03 51.10
C GLU A 416 28.75 13.61 51.41
N LEU A 417 29.63 12.61 51.31
CA LEU A 417 29.34 11.23 51.65
C LEU A 417 28.91 11.09 53.11
N LYS A 418 29.62 11.73 54.05
CA LYS A 418 29.23 11.74 55.47
C LYS A 418 27.86 12.37 55.68
N SER A 419 27.53 13.44 54.97
CA SER A 419 26.23 14.11 55.10
C SER A 419 25.08 13.20 54.61
N LEU A 420 25.27 12.51 53.49
CA LEU A 420 24.29 11.55 52.95
C LEU A 420 24.15 10.31 53.83
N LEU A 421 25.26 9.78 54.34
CA LEU A 421 25.26 8.66 55.29
C LEU A 421 24.49 9.02 56.56
N THR A 422 24.67 10.23 57.09
CA THR A 422 23.93 10.72 58.26
C THR A 422 22.42 10.82 57.97
N SER A 423 22.04 11.27 56.77
CA SER A 423 20.64 11.36 56.36
C SER A 423 19.98 9.97 56.20
N LEU A 424 20.72 8.99 55.71
CA LEU A 424 20.26 7.61 55.57
C LEU A 424 20.12 6.92 56.94
N GLN A 425 20.98 7.25 57.90
CA GLN A 425 20.92 6.74 59.28
C GLN A 425 19.65 7.20 60.02
N SER A 426 19.18 8.42 59.75
CA SER A 426 17.99 8.97 60.38
C SER A 426 16.67 8.39 59.84
N SER A 427 16.70 7.62 58.74
CA SER A 427 15.48 7.04 58.14
C SER A 427 15.13 5.68 58.76
N PRO A 428 13.94 5.49 59.38
CA PRO A 428 13.61 4.29 60.15
C PRO A 428 13.49 3.00 59.31
N GLN A 429 13.22 3.09 58.00
CA GLN A 429 13.17 1.92 57.11
C GLN A 429 14.54 1.50 56.56
N SER A 430 15.58 2.32 56.76
CA SER A 430 16.93 1.98 56.33
C SER A 430 17.53 0.84 57.16
N TYR A 431 16.95 0.43 58.30
CA TYR A 431 17.51 -0.60 59.19
C TYR A 431 17.85 -1.95 58.55
N GLN A 432 17.23 -2.33 57.42
CA GLN A 432 17.55 -3.57 56.69
C GLN A 432 18.68 -3.39 55.65
N ILE A 433 18.84 -2.18 55.12
CA ILE A 433 19.81 -1.82 54.08
C ILE A 433 21.08 -1.20 54.70
N TRP A 434 20.91 -0.38 55.75
CA TRP A 434 21.92 0.33 56.52
C TRP A 434 23.04 -0.58 57.03
N PRO A 435 22.79 -1.77 57.61
CA PRO A 435 23.88 -2.66 58.01
C PRO A 435 24.60 -3.30 56.82
N LYS A 436 23.99 -3.35 55.62
CA LYS A 436 24.63 -3.89 54.41
C LYS A 436 25.43 -2.82 53.68
N VAL A 437 24.87 -1.61 53.56
CA VAL A 437 25.51 -0.41 53.01
C VAL A 437 26.65 0.04 53.91
N CYS A 438 26.45 0.26 55.22
CA CYS A 438 27.52 0.71 56.12
C CYS A 438 28.58 -0.34 56.45
N ARG A 439 28.24 -1.64 56.48
CA ARG A 439 29.22 -2.71 56.75
C ARG A 439 30.02 -3.09 55.50
N ARG A 440 29.50 -2.85 54.28
CA ARG A 440 30.21 -3.14 53.03
C ARG A 440 30.85 -1.91 52.40
N LEU A 441 30.21 -0.73 52.42
CA LEU A 441 30.82 0.58 52.13
C LEU A 441 31.57 1.11 53.36
N ASP A 442 32.26 0.21 54.05
CA ASP A 442 33.01 0.55 55.24
C ASP A 442 33.94 1.71 54.82
N CYS A 443 33.69 2.92 55.33
CA CYS A 443 34.47 4.12 55.00
C CYS A 443 35.98 3.93 55.29
N LYS A 444 36.36 2.79 55.86
CA LYS A 444 37.71 2.25 55.95
C LYS A 444 38.30 1.83 54.61
N GLY A 445 37.59 1.09 53.75
CA GLY A 445 38.14 0.57 52.48
C GLY A 445 38.49 1.68 51.48
N GLU A 446 37.59 2.65 51.32
CA GLU A 446 37.83 3.85 50.48
C GLU A 446 38.95 4.72 51.07
N ARG A 447 38.93 5.03 52.37
CA ARG A 447 40.01 5.80 53.02
C ARG A 447 41.36 5.08 52.97
N GLU A 448 41.38 3.76 53.11
CA GLU A 448 42.58 2.94 53.02
C GLU A 448 43.11 2.91 51.57
N MET A 449 42.22 2.89 50.57
CA MET A 449 42.58 3.05 49.17
C MET A 449 43.13 4.45 48.88
N GLN A 450 42.48 5.50 49.37
CA GLN A 450 42.93 6.89 49.26
C GLN A 450 44.33 7.07 49.89
N GLU A 451 44.54 6.55 51.11
CA GLU A 451 45.80 6.63 51.84
C GLU A 451 46.93 5.90 51.09
N LYS A 452 46.67 4.67 50.61
CA LYS A 452 47.65 3.89 49.83
C LYS A 452 47.97 4.54 48.49
N LEU A 453 46.98 5.12 47.82
CA LEU A 453 47.17 5.81 46.56
C LEU A 453 48.00 7.11 46.74
N MET A 454 47.72 7.87 47.80
CA MET A 454 48.49 9.06 48.15
C MET A 454 49.93 8.70 48.57
N THR A 455 50.10 7.56 49.24
CA THR A 455 51.42 7.02 49.61
C THR A 455 52.20 6.61 48.36
N ARG A 456 51.56 5.91 47.41
CA ARG A 456 52.14 5.56 46.10
C ARG A 456 52.55 6.81 45.31
N HIS A 457 51.72 7.85 45.32
CA HIS A 457 52.05 9.10 44.65
C HIS A 457 53.29 9.77 45.26
N SER A 458 53.39 9.85 46.60
CA SER A 458 54.62 10.32 47.27
C SER A 458 55.84 9.47 46.95
N THR A 459 55.74 8.14 47.00
CA THR A 459 56.90 7.27 46.78
C THR A 459 57.43 7.35 45.36
N VAL A 460 56.54 7.51 44.35
CA VAL A 460 56.93 7.79 42.96
C VAL A 460 57.63 9.14 42.86
N VAL A 461 56.99 10.21 43.33
CA VAL A 461 57.52 11.58 43.23
C VAL A 461 58.89 11.71 43.93
N ASP A 462 59.03 11.18 45.15
CA ASP A 462 60.29 11.19 45.90
C ASP A 462 61.39 10.38 45.20
N SER A 463 61.02 9.35 44.43
CA SER A 463 61.97 8.53 43.68
C SER A 463 62.48 9.23 42.42
N PHE A 464 61.62 10.02 41.76
CA PHE A 464 62.00 10.90 40.65
C PHE A 464 62.89 12.07 41.13
N GLU A 465 62.61 12.64 42.31
CA GLU A 465 63.48 13.66 42.94
C GLU A 465 64.88 13.11 43.27
N LYS A 466 64.96 11.86 43.72
CA LYS A 466 66.22 11.18 44.07
C LYS A 466 66.93 10.51 42.89
N LYS A 467 66.39 10.60 41.67
CA LYS A 467 66.91 9.98 40.43
C LYS A 467 67.21 8.47 40.57
N LEU A 468 66.36 7.74 41.27
CA LEU A 468 66.51 6.30 41.48
C LEU A 468 66.26 5.51 40.17
N ARG A 469 66.89 4.34 40.01
CA ARG A 469 66.67 3.46 38.83
C ARG A 469 65.21 2.96 38.82
N GLY A 470 64.60 2.92 37.64
CA GLY A 470 63.18 2.54 37.47
C GLY A 470 62.79 1.21 38.11
N GLN A 471 63.65 0.19 38.04
CA GLN A 471 63.41 -1.12 38.66
C GLN A 471 63.29 -1.06 40.20
N ASP A 472 64.05 -0.19 40.88
CA ASP A 472 63.99 -0.04 42.33
C ASP A 472 62.69 0.66 42.78
N VAL A 473 62.16 1.53 41.92
CA VAL A 473 60.92 2.26 42.12
C VAL A 473 59.72 1.34 41.91
N GLU A 474 59.74 0.53 40.84
CA GLU A 474 58.72 -0.48 40.57
C GLU A 474 58.63 -1.53 41.69
N ASN A 475 59.76 -2.02 42.20
CA ASN A 475 59.79 -2.98 43.31
C ASN A 475 59.20 -2.41 44.62
N ARG A 476 59.37 -1.11 44.88
CA ARG A 476 58.79 -0.42 46.06
C ARG A 476 57.29 -0.18 45.93
N ILE A 477 56.81 -0.01 44.70
CA ILE A 477 55.40 0.31 44.42
C ILE A 477 54.58 -0.95 44.18
N ALA A 478 55.18 -2.06 43.75
CA ALA A 478 54.48 -3.30 43.39
C ALA A 478 53.51 -3.78 44.48
N GLN A 479 53.94 -3.78 45.75
CA GLN A 479 53.10 -4.17 46.88
C GLN A 479 51.94 -3.19 47.14
N GLN A 480 52.15 -1.89 46.91
CA GLN A 480 51.13 -0.86 47.05
C GLN A 480 50.12 -0.95 45.90
N GLN A 481 50.60 -1.15 44.67
CA GLN A 481 49.77 -1.29 43.47
C GLN A 481 48.89 -2.54 43.50
N GLN A 482 49.40 -3.67 43.97
CA GLN A 482 48.60 -4.90 44.14
C GLN A 482 47.48 -4.70 45.17
N LYS A 483 47.75 -4.00 46.28
CA LYS A 483 46.74 -3.67 47.29
C LYS A 483 45.71 -2.66 46.79
N ILE A 484 46.11 -1.66 46.01
CA ILE A 484 45.19 -0.69 45.40
C ILE A 484 44.27 -1.39 44.38
N ALA A 485 44.81 -2.30 43.56
CA ALA A 485 44.02 -3.07 42.60
C ALA A 485 42.98 -3.97 43.28
N ALA A 486 43.34 -4.65 44.37
CA ALA A 486 42.41 -5.47 45.14
C ALA A 486 41.28 -4.64 45.77
N LEU A 487 41.63 -3.48 46.37
CA LEU A 487 40.64 -2.56 46.96
C LEU A 487 39.72 -1.94 45.90
N ARG A 488 40.24 -1.65 44.71
CA ARG A 488 39.43 -1.15 43.59
C ARG A 488 38.40 -2.19 43.12
N GLN A 489 38.81 -3.45 42.95
CA GLN A 489 37.90 -4.53 42.58
C GLN A 489 36.83 -4.76 43.64
N GLU A 490 37.18 -4.65 44.92
CA GLU A 490 36.21 -4.73 46.01
C GLU A 490 35.19 -3.58 45.91
N ILE A 491 35.62 -2.33 45.71
CA ILE A 491 34.72 -1.18 45.55
C ILE A 491 33.83 -1.30 44.31
N GLU A 492 34.37 -1.74 43.18
CA GLU A 492 33.60 -1.95 41.94
C GLU A 492 32.54 -3.05 42.12
N SER A 493 32.88 -4.17 42.77
CA SER A 493 31.91 -5.24 43.08
C SER A 493 30.80 -4.77 44.02
N LEU A 494 31.09 -3.80 44.89
CA LEU A 494 30.11 -3.20 45.79
C LEU A 494 29.17 -2.24 45.08
N LEU A 495 29.68 -1.47 44.12
CA LEU A 495 28.84 -0.60 43.28
C LEU A 495 27.89 -1.42 42.42
N GLU A 496 28.35 -2.54 41.86
CA GLU A 496 27.52 -3.47 41.10
C GLU A 496 26.40 -4.05 41.98
N TYR A 497 26.73 -4.53 43.18
CA TYR A 497 25.73 -5.01 44.14
C TYR A 497 24.71 -3.94 44.58
N ILE A 498 25.15 -2.68 44.73
CA ILE A 498 24.25 -1.57 45.09
C ILE A 498 23.33 -1.20 43.93
N SER A 499 23.80 -1.32 42.68
CA SER A 499 22.97 -1.06 41.50
C SER A 499 21.87 -2.11 41.28
N GLU A 500 22.03 -3.30 41.87
CA GLU A 500 21.01 -4.37 41.86
C GLU A 500 19.92 -4.21 42.93
N ILE A 501 20.14 -3.34 43.93
CA ILE A 501 19.17 -2.98 44.98
C ILE A 501 18.27 -1.85 44.50
#